data_AF-A0A382NTJ9-F1
#
_entry.id   AF-A0A382NTJ9-F1
#
_cell.length_a   1.000
_cell.length_b   1.000
_cell.length_c   1.000
_cell.angle_alpha   90.00
_cell.angle_beta   90.00
_cell.angle_gamma   90.00
#
_symmetry.space_group_name_H-M   'P 1'
#
loop_
_entity.id
_entity.type
_entity.pdbx_description
1 polymer ?
#
loop_
_entity_poly.entity_id
_entity_poly.type
_entity_poly.pdbx_seq_one_letter_code
_entity_poly.pdbx_strand_id
1 'polypeptide(L)'
;MHSDKIDGFLKKRKTADQAGGQDRIAKQHEKGKLTARERVNLLLDEGSFVEIDALTTHHYHQYDMQKKKFFGDGIIGGYGVINGRQVYVFAYDFTVLGGTLSKMGAKKITKLMDHAVRNGCPIIGIMDSGGARIQ
;
A
#
# COMPACT_ATOMS: atom_id res chain seq x y z
N MET A 1 20.43 -8.62 -22.39
CA MET A 1 20.65 -7.21 -22.00
C MET A 1 19.49 -6.58 -21.20
N HIS A 2 18.24 -7.03 -21.33
CA HIS A 2 17.12 -6.54 -20.49
C HIS A 2 16.74 -7.45 -19.31
N SER A 3 17.19 -8.71 -19.28
CA SER A 3 16.84 -9.69 -18.22
C SER A 3 17.18 -9.17 -16.83
N ASP A 4 18.40 -8.68 -16.61
CA ASP A 4 18.84 -8.22 -15.28
C ASP A 4 17.97 -7.08 -14.71
N LYS A 5 17.46 -6.20 -15.57
CA LYS A 5 16.56 -5.11 -15.17
C LYS A 5 15.18 -5.64 -14.78
N ILE A 6 14.67 -6.63 -15.53
CA ILE A 6 13.40 -7.30 -15.26
C ILE A 6 13.51 -8.06 -13.94
N ASP A 7 14.57 -8.83 -13.75
CA ASP A 7 14.81 -9.60 -12.53
C ASP A 7 14.95 -8.67 -11.31
N GLY A 8 15.66 -7.55 -11.47
CA GLY A 8 15.76 -6.52 -10.44
C GLY A 8 14.41 -5.88 -10.09
N PHE A 9 13.55 -5.64 -11.08
CA PHE A 9 12.18 -5.15 -10.85
C PHE A 9 11.32 -6.19 -10.10
N LEU A 10 11.32 -7.44 -10.56
CA LEU A 10 10.56 -8.53 -9.93
C LEU A 10 10.99 -8.77 -8.49
N LYS A 11 12.29 -8.67 -8.19
CA LYS A 11 12.81 -8.75 -6.82
C LYS A 11 12.24 -7.64 -5.94
N LYS A 12 12.26 -6.39 -6.41
CA LYS A 12 11.67 -5.25 -5.67
C LYS A 12 10.17 -5.43 -5.46
N ARG A 13 9.46 -5.95 -6.47
CA ARG A 13 8.02 -6.22 -6.37
C ARG A 13 7.72 -7.25 -5.30
N LYS A 14 8.42 -8.38 -5.29
CA LYS A 14 8.31 -9.41 -4.25
C LYS A 14 8.58 -8.85 -2.85
N THR A 15 9.58 -7.98 -2.70
CA THR A 15 9.84 -7.30 -1.43
C THR A 15 8.70 -6.36 -1.02
N ALA A 16 8.10 -5.63 -1.98
CA ALA A 16 6.97 -4.75 -1.70
C ALA A 16 5.72 -5.50 -1.24
N ASP A 17 5.52 -6.72 -1.75
CA ASP A 17 4.38 -7.56 -1.38
C ASP A 17 4.47 -8.03 0.09
N GLN A 18 5.67 -8.01 0.70
CA GLN A 18 5.89 -8.34 2.11
C GLN A 18 5.67 -7.16 3.07
N ALA A 19 5.44 -5.94 2.56
CA ALA A 19 5.18 -4.72 3.35
C ALA A 19 6.14 -4.54 4.55
N GLY A 20 5.63 -4.63 5.79
CA GLY A 20 6.40 -4.47 7.03
C GLY A 20 7.23 -5.70 7.45
N GLY A 21 7.14 -6.81 6.71
CA GLY A 21 7.84 -8.06 6.98
C GLY A 21 6.99 -9.11 7.71
N GLN A 22 7.39 -10.38 7.59
CA GLN A 22 6.62 -11.53 8.06
C GLN A 22 6.31 -11.49 9.56
N ASP A 23 7.28 -11.11 10.40
CA ASP A 23 7.06 -11.03 11.86
C ASP A 23 5.95 -10.04 12.23
N ARG A 24 5.80 -8.95 11.47
CA ARG A 24 4.75 -7.95 11.73
C ARG A 24 3.40 -8.37 11.16
N ILE A 25 3.41 -9.11 10.05
CA ILE A 25 2.21 -9.76 9.48
C ILE A 25 1.67 -10.79 10.48
N ALA A 26 2.52 -11.67 11.01
CA ALA A 26 2.14 -12.65 12.02
C ALA A 26 1.51 -11.98 13.26
N LYS A 27 2.14 -10.93 13.81
CA LYS A 27 1.58 -10.14 14.92
C LYS A 27 0.25 -9.47 14.61
N GLN A 28 -0.02 -9.12 13.34
CA GLN A 28 -1.29 -8.56 12.92
C GLN A 28 -2.36 -9.66 12.90
N HIS A 29 -2.03 -10.84 12.38
CA HIS A 29 -2.92 -12.01 12.38
C HIS A 29 -3.21 -12.55 13.78
N GLU A 30 -2.23 -12.57 14.68
CA GLU A 30 -2.42 -12.91 16.11
C GLU A 30 -3.47 -12.03 16.79
N LYS A 31 -3.64 -10.79 16.33
CA LYS A 31 -4.69 -9.86 16.81
C LYS A 31 -6.06 -10.09 16.14
N GLY A 32 -6.21 -11.13 15.33
CA GLY A 32 -7.43 -11.40 14.56
C GLY A 32 -7.66 -10.41 13.41
N LYS A 33 -6.62 -9.70 12.97
CA LYS A 33 -6.73 -8.67 11.92
C LYS A 33 -6.06 -9.17 10.65
N LEU A 34 -6.73 -8.96 9.51
CA LEU A 34 -6.11 -9.08 8.19
C LEU A 34 -5.09 -7.95 7.96
N THR A 35 -4.14 -8.18 7.07
CA THR A 35 -3.22 -7.16 6.50
C THR A 35 -3.97 -6.24 5.53
N ALA A 36 -3.35 -5.11 5.16
CA ALA A 36 -3.93 -4.19 4.18
C ALA A 36 -4.19 -4.88 2.83
N ARG A 37 -3.22 -5.68 2.35
CA ARG A 37 -3.30 -6.37 1.06
C ARG A 37 -4.36 -7.48 1.06
N GLU A 38 -4.46 -8.26 2.14
CA GLU A 38 -5.52 -9.27 2.27
C GLU A 38 -6.91 -8.64 2.24
N ARG A 39 -7.11 -7.49 2.91
CA ARG A 39 -8.39 -6.78 2.88
C ARG A 39 -8.73 -6.25 1.49
N VAL A 40 -7.76 -5.71 0.76
CA VAL A 40 -7.96 -5.26 -0.63
C VAL A 40 -8.33 -6.44 -1.54
N ASN A 41 -7.60 -7.55 -1.44
CA ASN A 41 -7.88 -8.74 -2.24
C ASN A 41 -9.22 -9.41 -1.89
N LEU A 42 -9.66 -9.32 -0.64
CA LEU A 42 -10.97 -9.82 -0.22
C LEU A 42 -12.13 -8.93 -0.71
N LEU A 43 -11.90 -7.63 -0.80
CA LEU A 43 -12.90 -6.64 -1.20
C LEU A 43 -13.17 -6.65 -2.71
N LEU A 44 -12.12 -6.79 -3.51
CA LEU A 44 -12.17 -6.70 -4.96
C LEU A 44 -12.39 -8.08 -5.60
N ASP A 45 -12.96 -8.10 -6.80
CA ASP A 45 -13.09 -9.33 -7.57
C ASP A 45 -11.69 -9.92 -7.85
N GLU A 46 -11.56 -11.25 -7.82
CA GLU A 46 -10.28 -11.94 -7.91
C GLU A 46 -9.50 -11.53 -9.17
N GLY A 47 -8.20 -11.26 -8.99
CA GLY A 47 -7.30 -10.86 -10.08
C GLY A 47 -7.53 -9.46 -10.65
N SER A 48 -8.50 -8.69 -10.14
CA SER A 48 -8.82 -7.36 -10.68
C SER A 48 -7.94 -6.22 -10.14
N PHE A 49 -7.26 -6.42 -9.02
CA PHE A 49 -6.52 -5.35 -8.36
C PHE A 49 -5.26 -4.94 -9.14
N VAL A 50 -5.21 -3.66 -9.52
CA VAL A 50 -4.03 -3.01 -10.11
C VAL A 50 -3.50 -1.97 -9.13
N GLU A 51 -2.35 -2.29 -8.54
CA GLU A 51 -1.71 -1.43 -7.54
C GLU A 51 -0.94 -0.26 -8.19
N ILE A 52 -1.10 0.93 -7.61
CA ILE A 52 -0.41 2.15 -8.02
C ILE A 52 0.65 2.51 -6.98
N ASP A 53 1.81 3.01 -7.46
CA ASP A 53 2.91 3.48 -6.61
C ASP A 53 3.43 2.39 -5.62
N ALA A 54 3.39 1.12 -6.03
CA ALA A 54 3.77 -0.02 -5.19
C ALA A 54 5.21 0.07 -4.65
N LEU A 55 6.13 0.65 -5.44
CA LEU A 55 7.55 0.77 -5.09
C LEU A 55 7.92 2.13 -4.47
N THR A 56 6.94 2.95 -4.11
CA THR A 56 7.19 4.25 -3.48
C THR A 56 7.73 4.08 -2.06
N THR A 57 8.66 4.93 -1.66
CA THR A 57 9.21 5.04 -0.29
C THR A 57 9.25 6.50 0.13
N HIS A 58 9.29 6.79 1.43
CA HIS A 58 9.49 8.15 1.92
C HIS A 58 10.90 8.69 1.61
N HIS A 59 11.05 10.01 1.70
CA HIS A 59 12.32 10.72 1.48
C HIS A 59 12.86 11.41 2.74
N TYR A 60 12.33 11.11 3.93
CA TYR A 60 12.80 11.68 5.20
C TYR A 60 14.20 11.19 5.58
N HIS A 61 15.04 12.11 6.08
CA HIS A 61 16.41 11.83 6.52
C HIS A 61 16.60 11.88 8.05
N GLN A 62 15.66 12.49 8.76
CA GLN A 62 15.70 12.63 10.21
C GLN A 62 15.31 11.32 10.91
N TYR A 63 15.54 11.22 12.23
CA TYR A 63 15.08 10.11 13.08
C TYR A 63 15.46 8.70 12.59
N ASP A 64 16.64 8.54 11.98
CA ASP A 64 17.13 7.29 11.38
C ASP A 64 16.22 6.72 10.27
N MET A 65 15.35 7.53 9.67
CA MET A 65 14.36 7.06 8.71
C MET A 65 14.99 6.45 7.44
N GLN A 66 16.24 6.81 7.09
CA GLN A 66 16.94 6.18 5.98
C GLN A 66 17.15 4.67 6.16
N LYS A 67 17.18 4.17 7.40
CA LYS A 67 17.29 2.73 7.73
C LYS A 67 15.94 2.01 7.68
N LYS A 68 14.82 2.74 7.57
CA LYS A 68 13.44 2.24 7.71
C LYS A 68 12.61 2.48 6.44
N LYS A 69 13.13 2.10 5.28
CA LYS A 69 12.42 2.23 4.00
C LYS A 69 11.60 0.99 3.68
N PHE A 70 10.30 1.18 3.57
CA PHE A 70 9.34 0.15 3.18
C PHE A 70 8.65 0.60 1.89
N PHE A 71 8.54 -0.31 0.93
CA PHE A 71 7.78 -0.06 -0.29
C PHE A 71 6.29 0.14 0.02
N GLY A 72 5.61 0.95 -0.79
CA GLY A 72 4.25 1.41 -0.57
C GLY A 72 4.12 2.52 0.49
N ASP A 73 5.16 2.74 1.31
CA ASP A 73 5.23 3.73 2.39
C ASP A 73 4.07 3.67 3.40
N GLY A 74 3.52 2.47 3.61
CA GLY A 74 2.43 2.19 4.54
C GLY A 74 1.03 2.35 3.96
N ILE A 75 0.91 2.60 2.65
CA ILE A 75 -0.37 2.61 1.94
C ILE A 75 -0.32 1.64 0.75
N ILE A 76 -1.21 0.64 0.80
CA ILE A 76 -1.56 -0.16 -0.37
C ILE A 76 -2.71 0.56 -1.08
N GLY A 77 -2.61 0.78 -2.39
CA GLY A 77 -3.67 1.49 -3.09
C GLY A 77 -3.61 1.37 -4.59
N GLY A 78 -4.75 1.51 -5.24
CA GLY A 78 -4.93 1.25 -6.66
C GLY A 78 -6.40 1.25 -7.05
N TYR A 79 -6.72 0.46 -8.07
CA TYR A 79 -8.08 0.26 -8.55
C TYR A 79 -8.32 -1.21 -8.87
N GLY A 80 -9.59 -1.58 -8.98
CA GLY A 80 -10.03 -2.90 -9.40
C GLY A 80 -11.53 -2.85 -9.69
N VAL A 81 -12.20 -4.00 -9.58
CA VAL A 81 -13.66 -4.05 -9.72
C VAL A 81 -14.31 -4.72 -8.51
N ILE A 82 -15.55 -4.32 -8.21
CA ILE A 82 -16.46 -5.00 -7.29
C ILE A 82 -17.73 -5.32 -8.08
N ASN A 83 -18.04 -6.60 -8.24
CA ASN A 83 -19.15 -7.07 -9.09
C ASN A 83 -19.07 -6.45 -10.50
N GLY A 84 -17.87 -6.44 -11.10
CA GLY A 84 -17.61 -5.89 -12.43
C GLY A 84 -17.64 -4.35 -12.54
N ARG A 85 -17.87 -3.62 -11.44
CA ARG A 85 -17.89 -2.14 -11.44
C ARG A 85 -16.57 -1.60 -10.93
N GLN A 86 -15.95 -0.70 -11.70
CA GLN A 86 -14.67 -0.12 -11.34
C GLN A 86 -14.75 0.69 -10.04
N VAL A 87 -13.78 0.44 -9.14
CA VAL A 87 -13.61 1.17 -7.88
C VAL A 87 -12.15 1.48 -7.64
N TYR A 88 -11.89 2.60 -6.97
CA TYR A 88 -10.58 2.91 -6.39
C TYR A 88 -10.55 2.46 -4.94
N VAL A 89 -9.39 2.04 -4.46
CA VAL A 89 -9.22 1.62 -3.06
C VAL A 89 -7.86 2.05 -2.54
N PHE A 90 -7.81 2.44 -1.27
CA PHE A 90 -6.58 2.52 -0.50
C PHE A 90 -6.77 1.87 0.87
N ALA A 91 -5.70 1.28 1.40
CA ALA A 91 -5.66 0.62 2.68
C ALA A 91 -4.38 1.00 3.42
N TYR A 92 -4.53 1.41 4.66
CA TYR A 92 -3.40 1.64 5.56
C TYR A 92 -2.82 0.31 6.03
N ASP A 93 -1.49 0.18 5.95
CA ASP A 93 -0.78 -1.01 6.39
C ASP A 93 -0.12 -0.79 7.75
N PHE A 94 -0.77 -1.31 8.79
CA PHE A 94 -0.29 -1.21 10.17
C PHE A 94 1.09 -1.85 10.38
N THR A 95 1.48 -2.81 9.54
CA THR A 95 2.79 -3.46 9.63
C THR A 95 3.93 -2.50 9.25
N VAL A 96 3.64 -1.45 8.50
CA VAL A 96 4.62 -0.43 8.09
C VAL A 96 4.52 0.78 9.03
N LEU A 97 5.44 0.84 10.00
CA LEU A 97 5.56 1.99 10.92
C LEU A 97 4.23 2.37 11.59
N GLY A 98 3.43 1.36 11.98
CA GLY A 98 2.13 1.56 12.64
C GLY A 98 1.04 2.11 11.72
N GLY A 99 1.19 1.98 10.39
CA GLY A 99 0.25 2.54 9.42
C GLY A 99 0.19 4.06 9.47
N THR A 100 1.26 4.72 9.93
CA THR A 100 1.28 6.19 10.06
C THR A 100 1.31 6.87 8.70
N LEU A 101 0.58 7.96 8.57
CA LEU A 101 0.46 8.73 7.33
C LEU A 101 1.70 9.62 7.11
N SER A 102 2.43 9.34 6.05
CA SER A 102 3.55 10.16 5.56
C SER A 102 3.14 11.08 4.42
N LYS A 103 4.05 11.96 3.99
CA LYS A 103 3.90 12.77 2.77
C LYS A 103 3.69 11.91 1.52
N MET A 104 4.41 10.80 1.36
CA MET A 104 4.27 9.96 0.17
C MET A 104 3.01 9.09 0.22
N GLY A 105 2.62 8.60 1.40
CA GLY A 105 1.33 7.97 1.62
C GLY A 105 0.17 8.91 1.31
N ALA A 106 0.22 10.14 1.82
CA ALA A 106 -0.79 11.17 1.53
C ALA A 106 -0.88 11.47 0.03
N LYS A 107 0.26 11.67 -0.65
CA LYS A 107 0.30 11.86 -2.11
C LYS A 107 -0.32 10.70 -2.88
N LYS A 108 -0.13 9.45 -2.42
CA LYS A 108 -0.75 8.28 -3.04
C LYS A 108 -2.28 8.32 -2.87
N ILE A 109 -2.76 8.59 -1.65
CA ILE A 109 -4.20 8.69 -1.37
C ILE A 109 -4.85 9.79 -2.21
N THR A 110 -4.27 11.00 -2.23
CA THR A 110 -4.83 12.11 -3.02
C THR A 110 -4.79 11.83 -4.52
N LYS A 111 -3.74 11.17 -5.02
CA LYS A 111 -3.69 10.71 -6.42
C LYS A 111 -4.85 9.76 -6.75
N LEU A 112 -5.15 8.80 -5.87
CA LEU A 112 -6.26 7.87 -6.05
C LEU A 112 -7.61 8.58 -5.99
N MET A 113 -7.78 9.53 -5.08
CA MET A 113 -8.97 10.38 -5.02
C MET A 113 -9.18 11.17 -6.31
N ASP A 114 -8.12 11.81 -6.83
CA ASP A 114 -8.18 12.56 -8.09
C ASP A 114 -8.55 11.65 -9.28
N HIS A 115 -8.03 10.41 -9.31
CA HIS A 115 -8.38 9.45 -10.35
C HIS A 115 -9.82 8.95 -10.22
N ALA A 116 -10.30 8.71 -8.99
CA ALA A 116 -11.69 8.32 -8.74
C ALA A 116 -12.67 9.39 -9.24
N VAL A 117 -12.42 10.67 -8.91
CA VAL A 117 -13.23 11.80 -9.37
C VAL A 117 -13.20 11.92 -10.89
N ARG A 118 -12.00 11.86 -11.51
CA ARG A 118 -11.85 11.98 -12.97
C ARG A 118 -12.59 10.88 -13.74
N ASN A 119 -12.64 9.67 -13.17
CA ASN A 119 -13.26 8.52 -13.82
C ASN A 119 -14.72 8.28 -13.37
N GLY A 120 -15.28 9.14 -12.51
CA GLY A 120 -16.63 8.97 -11.98
C GLY A 120 -16.82 7.66 -11.21
N CYS A 121 -15.75 7.17 -10.57
CA CYS A 121 -15.74 5.88 -9.87
C CYS A 121 -15.79 6.07 -8.34
N PRO A 122 -16.43 5.15 -7.59
CA PRO A 122 -16.34 5.14 -6.13
C PRO A 122 -14.90 4.97 -5.65
N ILE A 123 -14.61 5.49 -4.46
CA ILE A 123 -13.36 5.23 -3.74
C ILE A 123 -13.64 4.70 -2.33
N ILE A 124 -12.91 3.65 -1.95
CA ILE A 124 -13.04 2.98 -0.65
C ILE A 124 -11.72 3.15 0.13
N GLY A 125 -11.82 3.68 1.35
CA GLY A 125 -10.69 3.82 2.26
C GLY A 125 -10.76 2.81 3.41
N ILE A 126 -9.75 1.96 3.55
CA ILE A 126 -9.63 1.00 4.65
C ILE A 126 -8.64 1.54 5.67
N MET A 127 -9.16 1.94 6.84
CA MET A 127 -8.40 2.67 7.85
C MET A 127 -7.81 1.73 8.90
N ASP A 128 -6.48 1.77 9.07
CA ASP A 128 -5.73 1.02 10.10
C ASP A 128 -4.41 1.75 10.38
N SER A 129 -4.53 2.90 11.06
CA SER A 129 -3.47 3.89 11.20
C SER A 129 -3.30 4.33 12.64
N GLY A 130 -2.04 4.51 13.07
CA GLY A 130 -1.69 5.20 14.30
C GLY A 130 -1.75 6.73 14.23
N GLY A 131 -2.13 7.32 13.09
CA GLY A 131 -2.22 8.76 12.88
C GLY A 131 -1.11 9.32 11.99
N ALA A 132 -0.70 10.57 12.23
CA ALA A 132 0.35 11.23 11.46
C ALA A 132 1.73 10.60 11.74
N ARG A 133 2.57 10.51 10.71
CA ARG A 133 3.99 10.20 10.91
C ARG A 133 4.71 11.47 11.36
N ILE A 134 5.10 11.50 12.64
CA ILE A 134 5.71 12.68 13.28
C ILE A 134 7.19 12.83 12.87
N GLN A 135 7.86 11.73 12.55
CA GLN A 135 9.23 11.70 12.05
C GLN A 135 9.36 12.23 10.62
#